data_AF-A0A7V5ANJ5-F1
#
_entry.id   AF-A0A7V5ANJ5-F1
#
_cell.length_a   1.000
_cell.length_b   1.000
_cell.length_c   1.000
_cell.angle_alpha   90.00
_cell.angle_beta   90.00
_cell.angle_gamma   90.00
#
_symmetry.space_group_name_H-M   'P 1'
#
loop_
_entity.id
_entity.type
_entity.pdbx_description
1 polymer ?
#
loop_
_entity_poly.entity_id
_entity_poly.type
_entity_poly.pdbx_seq_one_letter_code
_entity_poly.pdbx_strand_id
1 'polypeptide(L)'
;RKVKCLSARIALGVAAPTPMRAFNAEGVLQGEIVTEEVIEEAARTAQKEASPRDSLRGEAWYRREMIGLLVKRMIVTSLLRLRR
;
A
#
# COMPACT_ATOMS: atom_id res chain seq x y z
N ARG A 1 -8.77 -5.98 -19.55
CA ARG A 1 -9.01 -7.26 -18.83
C ARG A 1 -9.10 -6.97 -17.35
N LYS A 2 -10.13 -7.48 -16.66
CA LYS A 2 -10.26 -7.40 -15.21
C LYS A 2 -9.24 -8.36 -14.58
N VAL A 3 -8.43 -7.90 -13.63
CA VAL A 3 -7.46 -8.74 -12.90
C VAL A 3 -8.04 -9.00 -11.52
N LYS A 4 -8.23 -10.27 -11.17
CA LYS A 4 -8.62 -10.67 -9.81
C LYS A 4 -7.37 -10.93 -8.99
N CYS A 5 -7.23 -10.27 -7.84
CA CYS A 5 -6.08 -10.48 -6.96
C CYS A 5 -6.35 -11.68 -6.05
N LEU A 6 -5.66 -12.81 -6.29
CA LEU A 6 -5.83 -14.00 -5.46
C LEU A 6 -5.09 -13.89 -4.13
N SER A 7 -3.94 -13.22 -4.13
CA SER A 7 -3.14 -12.96 -2.95
C SER A 7 -2.41 -11.64 -3.09
N ALA A 8 -2.25 -10.93 -1.98
CA ALA A 8 -1.49 -9.69 -1.89
C ALA A 8 -0.60 -9.73 -0.64
N ARG A 9 0.61 -9.19 -0.77
CA ARG A 9 1.56 -8.99 0.33
C ARG A 9 2.12 -7.58 0.22
N ILE A 10 1.81 -6.73 1.20
CA ILE A 10 2.25 -5.32 1.23
C ILE A 10 3.15 -5.15 2.44
N ALA A 11 4.45 -5.08 2.20
CA ALA A 11 5.47 -4.81 3.21
C ALA A 11 5.89 -3.34 3.14
N LEU A 12 5.93 -2.68 4.30
CA LEU A 12 6.32 -1.28 4.44
C LEU A 12 7.59 -1.18 5.28
N GLY A 13 8.63 -0.61 4.68
CA GLY A 13 9.87 -0.25 5.38
C GLY A 13 9.81 1.18 5.91
N VAL A 14 10.41 1.43 7.07
CA VAL A 14 10.48 2.77 7.70
C VAL A 14 9.10 3.42 7.94
N ALA A 15 8.04 2.61 7.98
CA ALA A 15 6.66 3.03 8.19
C ALA A 15 6.16 2.79 9.62
N ALA A 16 7.00 2.20 10.48
CA ALA A 16 6.75 1.87 11.88
C ALA A 16 8.11 1.64 12.59
N PRO A 17 8.17 1.43 13.92
CA PRO A 17 9.42 1.13 14.63
C PRO A 17 10.17 -0.10 14.09
N THR A 18 9.45 -1.06 13.53
CA THR A 18 9.99 -2.23 12.81
C THR A 18 9.35 -2.32 11.42
N PRO A 19 9.97 -3.02 10.44
CA PRO A 19 9.29 -3.36 9.19
C PRO A 19 7.94 -4.01 9.49
N MET A 20 6.91 -3.58 8.78
CA MET A 20 5.55 -4.03 9.02
C MET A 20 4.87 -4.50 7.74
N ARG A 21 3.83 -5.31 7.89
CA ARG A 21 2.91 -5.62 6.80
C ARG A 21 1.60 -4.88 7.02
N ALA A 22 1.08 -4.30 5.95
CA ALA A 22 -0.22 -3.63 5.95
C ALA A 22 -1.32 -4.67 5.68
N PHE A 23 -1.68 -5.44 6.70
CA PHE A 23 -2.59 -6.58 6.57
C PHE A 23 -4.00 -6.15 6.16
N ASN A 24 -4.48 -4.99 6.64
CA ASN A 24 -5.82 -4.53 6.25
C ASN A 24 -5.81 -4.09 4.77
N ALA A 25 -4.76 -3.41 4.32
CA ALA A 25 -4.58 -3.05 2.91
C ALA A 25 -4.45 -4.28 2.00
N GLU A 26 -3.77 -5.33 2.46
CA GLU A 26 -3.77 -6.62 1.75
C GLU A 26 -5.18 -7.21 1.65
N GLY A 27 -5.97 -7.13 2.72
CA GLY A 27 -7.36 -7.58 2.76
C GLY A 27 -8.27 -6.86 1.77
N VAL A 28 -8.03 -5.57 1.51
CA VAL A 28 -8.77 -4.80 0.48
C VAL A 28 -8.53 -5.35 -0.93
N LEU A 29 -7.34 -5.89 -1.21
CA LEU A 29 -7.00 -6.42 -2.54
C LEU A 29 -7.44 -7.87 -2.70
N GLN A 30 -7.27 -8.69 -1.66
CA GLN A 30 -7.45 -10.14 -1.76
C GLN A 30 -8.89 -10.53 -2.10
N GLY A 31 -9.06 -11.35 -3.13
CA GLY A 31 -10.35 -11.79 -3.63
C GLY A 31 -11.06 -10.79 -4.55
N GLU A 32 -10.59 -9.55 -4.61
CA GLU A 32 -11.23 -8.47 -5.35
C GLU A 32 -10.75 -8.34 -6.80
N ILE A 33 -11.59 -7.71 -7.62
CA ILE A 33 -11.17 -7.21 -8.94
C ILE A 33 -10.42 -5.90 -8.73
N VAL A 34 -9.17 -5.83 -9.17
CA VAL A 34 -8.32 -4.66 -8.96
C VAL A 34 -8.75 -3.52 -9.89
N THR A 35 -9.64 -2.66 -9.39
CA THR A 35 -10.05 -1.39 -10.01
C THR A 35 -9.31 -0.21 -9.41
N GLU A 36 -9.48 0.99 -9.98
CA GLU A 36 -8.87 2.21 -9.44
C GLU A 36 -9.33 2.48 -8.00
N GLU A 37 -10.62 2.29 -7.73
CA GLU A 37 -11.23 2.50 -6.41
C GLU A 37 -10.66 1.53 -5.37
N VAL A 38 -10.45 0.26 -5.75
CA VAL A 38 -9.84 -0.75 -4.90
C VAL A 38 -8.37 -0.43 -4.62
N ILE A 39 -7.63 0.07 -5.62
CA ILE A 39 -6.25 0.53 -5.45
C ILE A 39 -6.18 1.71 -4.48
N GLU A 40 -7.07 2.69 -4.65
CA GLU A 40 -7.12 3.87 -3.78
C GLU A 40 -7.50 3.51 -2.35
N GLU A 41 -8.45 2.59 -2.16
CA GLU A 41 -8.80 2.13 -0.82
C GLU A 41 -7.64 1.40 -0.18
N ALA A 42 -6.99 0.45 -0.86
CA ALA A 42 -5.82 -0.25 -0.33
C ALA A 42 -4.69 0.73 0.06
N ALA A 43 -4.45 1.76 -0.75
CA ALA A 43 -3.48 2.81 -0.46
C ALA A 43 -3.85 3.61 0.80
N ARG A 44 -5.10 4.06 0.92
CA ARG A 44 -5.61 4.76 2.12
C ARG A 44 -5.54 3.88 3.36
N THR A 45 -5.87 2.59 3.24
CA THR A 45 -5.79 1.64 4.34
C THR A 45 -4.34 1.46 4.79
N ALA A 46 -3.38 1.30 3.87
CA ALA A 46 -1.97 1.19 4.21
C ALA A 46 -1.42 2.46 4.88
N GLN A 47 -1.87 3.64 4.42
CA GLN A 47 -1.55 4.92 5.04
C GLN A 47 -2.05 5.01 6.49
N LYS A 48 -3.28 4.52 6.77
CA LYS A 48 -3.87 4.50 8.11
C LYS A 48 -3.20 3.49 9.04
N GLU A 49 -2.78 2.34 8.51
CA GLU A 49 -2.05 1.32 9.27
C GLU A 49 -0.62 1.75 9.65
N ALA A 50 -0.01 2.60 8.83
CA ALA A 50 1.35 3.07 9.07
C ALA A 50 1.46 3.94 10.33
N SER A 51 2.56 3.77 11.07
CA SER A 51 2.87 4.51 12.29
C SER A 51 4.29 5.11 12.25
N PRO A 52 4.60 5.98 11.27
CA PRO A 52 5.88 6.68 11.25
C PRO A 52 5.92 7.70 12.39
N ARG A 53 7.10 7.85 13.00
CA ARG A 53 7.42 8.92 13.96
C ARG A 53 7.92 10.17 13.23
N ASP A 54 8.08 11.29 13.92
CA ASP A 54 8.82 12.47 13.42
C ASP A 54 10.34 12.29 13.47
N SER A 55 11.06 13.09 12.67
CA SER A 55 12.52 13.04 12.57
C SER A 55 13.10 14.31 11.94
N LEU A 56 14.43 14.47 12.02
CA LEU A 56 15.17 15.50 11.25
C LEU A 56 14.99 15.39 9.73
N ARG A 57 14.56 14.22 9.22
CA ARG A 57 14.38 13.94 7.79
C ARG A 57 12.92 14.16 7.33
N GLY A 58 12.10 14.82 8.15
CA GLY A 58 10.70 15.13 7.85
C GLY A 58 9.73 14.65 8.92
N GLU A 59 8.46 14.99 8.73
CA GLU A 59 7.38 14.74 9.69
C GLU A 59 6.57 13.47 9.37
N ALA A 60 5.91 12.93 10.38
CA ALA A 60 5.13 11.72 10.35
C ALA A 60 3.93 11.84 9.40
N TRP A 61 3.23 12.98 9.41
CA TRP A 61 2.09 13.20 8.52
C TRP A 61 2.50 13.09 7.05
N TYR A 62 3.62 13.72 6.66
CA TYR A 62 4.11 13.69 5.29
C TYR A 62 4.52 12.28 4.89
N ARG A 63 5.19 11.55 5.79
CA ARG A 63 5.52 10.14 5.56
C ARG A 63 4.27 9.28 5.34
N ARG A 64 3.19 9.50 6.08
CA ARG A 64 1.93 8.77 5.87
C ARG A 64 1.35 9.03 4.48
N GLU A 65 1.30 10.30 4.05
CA GLU A 65 0.87 10.64 2.68
C GLU A 65 1.73 9.94 1.61
N MET A 66 3.05 9.96 1.80
CA MET A 66 3.98 9.30 0.89
C MET A 66 3.79 7.78 0.85
N ILE A 67 3.49 7.15 1.98
CA ILE A 67 3.20 5.71 2.05
C ILE A 67 1.98 5.37 1.19
N GLY A 68 0.87 6.12 1.32
CA GLY A 68 -0.31 5.92 0.49
C GLY A 68 0.00 6.02 -1.01
N LEU A 69 0.70 7.09 -1.41
CA LEU A 69 1.13 7.30 -2.80
C LEU A 69 2.02 6.18 -3.33
N LEU A 70 2.99 5.72 -2.53
CA LEU A 70 3.91 4.65 -2.91
C LEU A 70 3.22 3.29 -3.01
N VAL A 71 2.29 2.99 -2.11
CA VAL A 71 1.48 1.76 -2.18
C VAL A 71 0.63 1.74 -3.44
N LYS A 72 -0.07 2.84 -3.75
CA LYS A 72 -0.83 3.00 -5.01
C LYS A 72 0.07 2.74 -6.22
N ARG A 73 1.22 3.40 -6.30
CA ARG A 73 2.20 3.19 -7.39
C ARG A 73 2.69 1.75 -7.48
N MET A 74 2.94 1.10 -6.34
CA MET A 74 3.44 -0.27 -6.33
C MET A 74 2.40 -1.29 -6.74
N ILE A 75 1.13 -1.09 -6.40
CA ILE A 75 0.04 -1.95 -6.88
C ILE A 75 -0.03 -1.87 -8.42
N VAL A 76 -0.07 -0.64 -8.98
CA VAL A 76 -0.06 -0.44 -10.44
C VAL A 76 1.16 -1.06 -11.10
N THR A 77 2.35 -0.85 -10.53
CA THR A 77 3.60 -1.44 -11.05
C THR A 77 3.56 -2.96 -11.06
N SER A 78 2.98 -3.57 -10.02
CA SER A 78 2.83 -5.02 -9.91
C SER A 78 1.87 -5.55 -10.98
N LEU A 79 0.75 -4.86 -11.23
CA LEU A 79 -0.19 -5.20 -12.30
C LEU A 79 0.45 -5.12 -13.70
N LEU A 80 1.35 -4.15 -13.92
CA LEU A 80 2.09 -4.04 -15.18
C LEU A 80 3.07 -5.21 -15.37
N ARG A 81 3.67 -5.70 -14.29
CA ARG A 81 4.60 -6.84 -14.32
C ARG A 81 3.91 -8.17 -14.60
N LEU A 82 2.65 -8.34 -14.22
CA LEU A 82 1.85 -9.52 -14.60
C LEU A 82 1.67 -9.69 -16.11
N ARG A 83 1.95 -8.65 -16.91
CA ARG A 83 1.79 -8.64 -18.37
C ARG A 83 3.07 -9.00 -19.14
N ARG A 84 4.17 -9.25 -18.42
CA ARG A 84 5.42 -9.79 -18.99
C ARG A 84 5.43 -11.29 -18.81
#